data_AF-A0A3D0Z9V0-F1
#
_entry.id   AF-A0A3D0Z9V0-F1
#
_cell.length_a   1.000
_cell.length_b   1.000
_cell.length_c   1.000
_cell.angle_alpha   90.00
_cell.angle_beta   90.00
_cell.angle_gamma   90.00
#
_symmetry.space_group_name_H-M   'P 1'
#
loop_
_entity.id
_entity.type
_entity.pdbx_description
1 polymer ?
#
loop_
_entity_poly.entity_id
_entity_poly.type
_entity_poly.pdbx_seq_one_letter_code
_entity_poly.pdbx_strand_id
1 'polypeptide(L)'
;MKKTIQFIVLTCVVSWILAGTAVLLGLRVSSGFRYTAFAAGYMMLPAICAIILQIVHKEKPFRNLGISFRLNWWFLVAGVVPIIYSFMALGINLLFPGVSFSVTFESFLSQLPAEQAELAAAQLSRFPPAVFMLLTVAQAFVAAYTVNAVFAFGEELGWRGYLLKALKDKKFLPVSLITGVVWALWHFPLICAGHNYPEHPVAGVGMMIIFCVLLTPPMTYIVIKSKSVITAAIFHGSNNAIAGLAILYLTGGNDLTNGLTGAAGFIALFLVNIAFYLYDKYITKENIFTRTIGEC
;
A
#
# COMPACT_ATOMS: atom_id res chain seq x y z
N MET A 1 9.74 -21.55 -10.52
CA MET A 1 10.26 -21.51 -9.13
C MET A 1 11.65 -20.89 -9.02
N LYS A 2 12.66 -21.30 -9.81
CA LYS A 2 14.03 -20.73 -9.72
C LYS A 2 14.07 -19.19 -9.80
N LYS A 3 13.45 -18.60 -10.84
CA LYS A 3 13.35 -17.12 -11.00
C LYS A 3 12.62 -16.43 -9.85
N THR A 4 11.55 -17.05 -9.35
CA THR A 4 10.76 -16.57 -8.21
C THR A 4 11.63 -16.43 -6.97
N ILE A 5 12.36 -17.50 -6.60
CA ILE A 5 13.23 -17.50 -5.42
C ILE A 5 14.36 -16.50 -5.58
N GLN A 6 14.99 -16.45 -6.77
CA GLN A 6 16.05 -15.48 -7.06
C GLN A 6 15.57 -14.03 -6.88
N PHE A 7 14.37 -13.70 -7.35
CA PHE A 7 13.80 -12.36 -7.18
C PHE A 7 13.49 -12.02 -5.73
N ILE A 8 12.84 -12.93 -5.00
CA ILE A 8 12.50 -12.71 -3.59
C ILE A 8 13.78 -12.52 -2.77
N VAL A 9 14.76 -13.42 -2.91
CA VAL A 9 16.01 -13.36 -2.15
C VAL A 9 16.80 -12.09 -2.49
N LEU A 10 16.98 -11.79 -3.78
CA LEU A 10 17.71 -10.58 -4.19
C LEU A 10 17.05 -9.32 -3.64
N THR A 11 15.73 -9.20 -3.78
CA THR A 11 14.98 -8.02 -3.35
C THR A 11 15.05 -7.87 -1.83
N CYS A 12 14.78 -8.92 -1.06
CA CYS A 12 14.88 -8.86 0.39
C CYS A 12 16.29 -8.56 0.87
N VAL A 13 17.33 -9.21 0.32
CA VAL A 13 18.73 -8.97 0.75
C VAL A 13 19.17 -7.55 0.46
N VAL A 14 18.99 -7.06 -0.77
CA VAL A 14 19.40 -5.69 -1.15
C VAL A 14 18.64 -4.66 -0.32
N SER A 15 17.33 -4.82 -0.19
CA SER A 15 16.49 -3.90 0.55
C SER A 15 16.80 -3.92 2.05
N TRP A 16 16.95 -5.09 2.68
CA TRP A 16 17.26 -5.19 4.10
C TRP A 16 18.66 -4.69 4.44
N ILE A 17 19.66 -4.90 3.58
CA ILE A 17 20.99 -4.31 3.78
C ILE A 17 20.90 -2.78 3.71
N LEU A 18 20.23 -2.23 2.70
CA LEU A 18 20.12 -0.78 2.53
C LEU A 18 19.34 -0.12 3.67
N ALA A 19 18.13 -0.61 3.96
CA ALA A 19 17.29 -0.06 5.01
C ALA A 19 17.84 -0.37 6.40
N GLY A 20 18.34 -1.58 6.64
CA GLY A 20 18.99 -1.94 7.89
C GLY A 20 20.18 -1.04 8.19
N THR A 21 21.04 -0.77 7.20
CA THR A 21 22.18 0.16 7.36
C THR A 21 21.69 1.57 7.65
N ALA A 22 20.70 2.08 6.91
CA ALA A 22 20.16 3.42 7.16
C ALA A 22 19.56 3.54 8.58
N VAL A 23 18.84 2.52 9.04
CA VAL A 23 18.25 2.45 10.38
C VAL A 23 19.35 2.34 11.44
N LEU A 24 20.40 1.57 11.23
CA LEU A 24 21.56 1.51 12.14
C LEU A 24 22.30 2.85 12.23
N LEU A 25 22.33 3.62 11.14
CA LEU A 25 22.88 4.98 11.09
C LEU A 25 21.90 6.05 11.63
N GLY A 26 20.81 5.64 12.28
CA GLY A 26 19.88 6.53 12.98
C GLY A 26 18.69 7.02 12.16
N LEU A 27 18.44 6.50 10.96
CA LEU A 27 17.24 6.83 10.20
C LEU A 27 15.99 6.31 10.94
N ARG A 28 15.04 7.20 11.23
CA ARG A 28 13.74 6.91 11.86
C ARG A 28 12.65 7.72 11.19
N VAL A 29 11.38 7.36 11.37
CA VAL A 29 10.25 8.18 10.87
C VAL A 29 10.32 9.62 11.39
N SER A 30 10.76 9.82 12.62
CA SER A 30 11.00 11.15 13.22
C SER A 30 12.08 11.99 12.51
N SER A 31 12.87 11.40 11.61
CA SER A 31 13.82 12.14 10.76
C SER A 31 13.15 12.98 9.66
N GLY A 32 11.81 12.99 9.59
CA GLY A 32 11.02 13.86 8.72
C GLY A 32 11.34 13.64 7.24
N PHE A 33 11.66 14.73 6.54
CA PHE A 33 11.93 14.70 5.09
C PHE A 33 13.03 13.70 4.70
N ARG A 34 14.07 13.52 5.53
CA ARG A 34 15.14 12.53 5.25
C ARG A 34 14.59 11.10 5.18
N TYR A 35 13.66 10.77 6.06
CA TYR A 35 12.98 9.48 6.04
C TYR A 35 12.09 9.36 4.79
N THR A 36 11.28 10.36 4.51
CA THR A 36 10.37 10.36 3.35
C THR A 36 11.14 10.19 2.03
N ALA A 37 12.26 10.91 1.85
CA ALA A 37 13.10 10.77 0.67
C ALA A 37 13.74 9.38 0.56
N PHE A 38 14.21 8.83 1.69
CA PHE A 38 14.74 7.47 1.73
C PHE A 38 13.67 6.43 1.37
N ALA A 39 12.49 6.51 1.99
CA ALA A 39 11.38 5.60 1.75
C ALA A 39 10.94 5.65 0.28
N ALA A 40 10.82 6.85 -0.31
CA ALA A 40 10.49 7.02 -1.72
C ALA A 40 11.52 6.35 -2.66
N GLY A 41 12.82 6.46 -2.36
CA GLY A 41 13.87 5.75 -3.08
C GLY A 41 13.84 4.23 -2.86
N TYR A 42 13.53 3.80 -1.63
CA TYR A 42 13.41 2.40 -1.24
C TYR A 42 12.34 1.67 -2.06
N MET A 43 11.21 2.34 -2.33
CA MET A 43 10.12 1.83 -3.19
C MET A 43 10.58 1.45 -4.60
N MET A 44 11.71 1.97 -5.10
CA MET A 44 12.22 1.63 -6.44
C MET A 44 12.96 0.28 -6.49
N LEU A 45 13.35 -0.27 -5.33
CA LEU A 45 14.20 -1.46 -5.27
C LEU A 45 13.59 -2.71 -5.91
N PRO A 46 12.30 -3.04 -5.74
CA PRO A 46 11.72 -4.22 -6.40
C PRO A 46 11.81 -4.14 -7.93
N ALA A 47 11.52 -2.98 -8.54
CA ALA A 47 11.70 -2.75 -9.97
C ALA A 47 13.16 -2.91 -10.40
N ILE A 48 14.10 -2.32 -9.65
CA ILE A 48 15.54 -2.43 -9.95
C ILE A 48 15.97 -3.90 -9.91
N CYS A 49 15.59 -4.65 -8.89
CA CYS A 49 15.91 -6.07 -8.75
C CYS A 49 15.30 -6.91 -9.89
N ALA A 50 14.07 -6.59 -10.31
CA ALA A 50 13.42 -7.23 -11.45
C ALA A 50 14.20 -6.99 -12.76
N ILE A 51 14.61 -5.74 -13.01
CA ILE A 51 15.37 -5.37 -14.22
C ILE A 51 16.75 -6.04 -14.22
N ILE A 52 17.46 -6.04 -13.09
CA ILE A 52 18.74 -6.74 -12.95
C ILE A 52 18.58 -8.22 -13.30
N LEU A 53 17.56 -8.89 -12.75
CA LEU A 53 17.32 -10.30 -13.07
C LEU A 53 16.91 -10.53 -14.53
N GLN A 54 16.18 -9.61 -15.16
CA GLN A 54 15.93 -9.70 -16.60
C GLN A 54 17.25 -9.67 -17.39
N ILE A 55 18.15 -8.74 -17.08
CA ILE A 55 19.47 -8.64 -17.72
C ILE A 55 20.30 -9.91 -17.49
N VAL A 56 20.39 -10.40 -16.25
CA VAL A 56 21.12 -11.63 -15.90
C VAL A 56 20.57 -12.85 -16.65
N HIS A 57 19.25 -12.92 -16.84
CA HIS A 57 18.60 -13.99 -17.59
C HIS A 57 18.56 -13.75 -19.11
N LYS A 58 19.25 -12.72 -19.61
CA LYS A 58 19.28 -12.34 -21.03
C LYS A 58 17.89 -12.02 -21.60
N GLU A 59 16.96 -11.59 -20.75
CA GLU A 59 15.68 -11.00 -21.15
C GLU A 59 15.87 -9.50 -21.44
N LYS A 60 15.05 -8.94 -22.34
CA LYS A 60 15.04 -7.49 -22.56
C LYS A 60 14.46 -6.78 -21.32
N PRO A 61 15.11 -5.73 -20.78
CA PRO A 61 14.56 -4.93 -19.69
C PRO A 61 13.14 -4.45 -19.97
N PHE A 62 12.30 -4.39 -18.92
CA PHE A 62 10.90 -3.98 -18.97
C PHE A 62 9.96 -4.88 -19.79
N ARG A 63 10.49 -5.93 -20.43
CA ARG A 63 9.69 -6.76 -21.34
C ARG A 63 8.75 -7.67 -20.59
N ASN A 64 7.49 -7.68 -21.01
CA ASN A 64 6.42 -8.53 -20.48
C ASN A 64 6.19 -8.35 -18.97
N LEU A 65 6.37 -7.13 -18.44
CA LEU A 65 6.08 -6.79 -17.04
C LEU A 65 4.67 -6.19 -16.84
N GLY A 66 3.81 -6.28 -17.85
CA GLY A 66 2.44 -5.77 -17.77
C GLY A 66 2.33 -4.25 -17.84
N ILE A 67 3.34 -3.53 -18.34
CA ILE A 67 3.26 -2.08 -18.54
C ILE A 67 2.31 -1.79 -19.71
N SER A 68 1.17 -1.18 -19.43
CA SER A 68 0.16 -0.84 -20.44
C SER A 68 -0.63 0.41 -20.02
N PHE A 69 -0.71 1.40 -20.90
CA PHE A 69 -1.48 2.63 -20.67
C PHE A 69 -2.86 2.60 -21.33
N ARG A 70 -3.35 1.40 -21.71
CA ARG A 70 -4.69 1.25 -22.30
C ARG A 70 -5.75 1.40 -21.22
N LEU A 71 -6.23 2.63 -21.05
CA LEU A 71 -7.24 2.99 -20.05
C LEU A 71 -8.51 2.17 -20.25
N ASN A 72 -9.06 1.68 -19.15
CA ASN A 72 -10.35 1.00 -19.06
C ASN A 72 -10.93 1.26 -17.66
N TRP A 73 -12.15 0.79 -17.41
CA TRP A 73 -12.85 1.01 -16.14
C TRP A 73 -12.04 0.62 -14.89
N TRP A 74 -11.14 -0.37 -14.99
CA TRP A 74 -10.30 -0.80 -13.86
C TRP A 74 -9.26 0.24 -13.42
N PHE A 75 -8.91 1.22 -14.26
CA PHE A 75 -8.09 2.36 -13.84
C PHE A 75 -8.85 3.29 -12.88
N LEU A 76 -10.18 3.42 -13.05
CA LEU A 76 -11.01 4.17 -12.11
C LEU A 76 -11.19 3.38 -10.81
N VAL A 77 -11.51 2.09 -10.92
CA VAL A 77 -11.62 1.19 -9.75
C VAL A 77 -10.34 1.23 -8.91
N ALA A 78 -9.17 1.23 -9.57
CA ALA A 78 -7.88 1.31 -8.89
C ALA A 78 -7.74 2.55 -7.99
N GLY A 79 -8.15 3.74 -8.45
CA GLY A 79 -8.05 4.96 -7.66
C GLY A 79 -9.12 5.07 -6.57
N VAL A 80 -10.34 4.57 -6.85
CA VAL A 80 -11.51 4.78 -5.99
C VAL A 80 -11.60 3.76 -4.85
N VAL A 81 -11.30 2.48 -5.09
CA VAL A 81 -11.47 1.43 -4.06
C VAL A 81 -10.70 1.74 -2.76
N PRO A 82 -9.44 2.21 -2.80
CA PRO A 82 -8.73 2.62 -1.59
C PRO A 82 -9.38 3.72 -0.79
N ILE A 83 -9.98 4.71 -1.47
CA ILE A 83 -10.73 5.77 -0.80
C ILE A 83 -11.96 5.18 -0.11
N ILE A 84 -12.72 4.31 -0.79
CA ILE A 84 -13.91 3.67 -0.22
C ILE A 84 -13.57 2.90 1.06
N TYR A 85 -12.60 1.99 1.02
CA TYR A 85 -12.30 1.20 2.22
C TYR A 85 -11.61 2.01 3.31
N SER A 86 -10.99 3.16 2.99
CA SER A 86 -10.47 4.08 4.00
C SER A 86 -11.60 4.73 4.81
N PHE A 87 -12.67 5.14 4.15
CA PHE A 87 -13.87 5.62 4.84
C PHE A 87 -14.60 4.50 5.58
N MET A 88 -14.61 3.27 5.03
CA MET A 88 -15.12 2.12 5.78
C MET A 88 -14.31 1.87 7.05
N ALA A 89 -12.97 1.89 6.97
CA ALA A 89 -12.08 1.74 8.12
C ALA A 89 -12.34 2.84 9.16
N LEU A 90 -12.47 4.10 8.72
CA LEU A 90 -12.82 5.22 9.58
C LEU A 90 -14.16 5.00 10.31
N GLY A 91 -15.18 4.50 9.61
CA GLY A 91 -16.47 4.17 10.21
C GLY A 91 -16.39 2.99 11.19
N ILE A 92 -15.66 1.93 10.85
CA ILE A 92 -15.41 0.76 11.72
C ILE A 92 -14.66 1.18 12.99
N ASN A 93 -13.71 2.10 12.85
CA ASN A 93 -12.94 2.66 13.97
C ASN A 93 -13.83 3.24 15.07
N LEU A 94 -14.97 3.85 14.71
CA LEU A 94 -15.91 4.43 15.68
C LEU A 94 -16.67 3.38 16.51
N LEU A 95 -16.57 2.10 16.15
CA LEU A 95 -17.11 1.00 16.95
C LEU A 95 -16.14 0.57 18.07
N PHE A 96 -14.90 1.05 18.05
CA PHE A 96 -13.91 0.67 19.05
C PHE A 96 -14.03 1.54 20.31
N PRO A 97 -13.92 0.95 21.52
CA PRO A 97 -14.03 1.70 22.76
C PRO A 97 -12.98 2.82 22.84
N GLY A 98 -13.43 4.04 23.18
CA GLY A 98 -12.56 5.19 23.36
C GLY A 98 -12.07 5.84 22.06
N VAL A 99 -12.52 5.39 20.89
CA VAL A 99 -12.25 6.06 19.61
C VAL A 99 -13.41 6.98 19.25
N SER A 100 -13.11 8.24 18.91
CA SER A 100 -14.12 9.19 18.45
C SER A 100 -13.67 9.99 17.23
N PHE A 101 -14.63 10.42 16.42
CA PHE A 101 -14.38 11.28 15.27
C PHE A 101 -14.22 12.73 15.73
N SER A 102 -13.11 13.36 15.37
CA SER A 102 -12.86 14.77 15.67
C SER A 102 -12.49 15.55 14.43
N VAL A 103 -12.94 16.81 14.41
CA VAL A 103 -12.60 17.81 13.39
C VAL A 103 -11.64 18.88 13.91
N THR A 104 -11.16 18.74 15.15
CA THR A 104 -10.15 19.63 15.75
C THR A 104 -8.72 19.25 15.37
N PHE A 105 -8.54 18.09 14.74
CA PHE A 105 -7.25 17.54 14.30
C PHE A 105 -6.22 17.35 15.43
N GLU A 106 -6.66 17.26 16.68
CA GLU A 106 -5.79 17.16 17.87
C GLU A 106 -4.77 16.02 17.77
N SER A 107 -5.21 14.85 17.30
CA SER A 107 -4.33 13.68 17.11
C SER A 107 -3.20 13.98 16.14
N PHE A 108 -3.49 14.60 14.99
CA PHE A 108 -2.50 15.03 14.02
C PHE A 108 -1.57 16.14 14.58
N LEU A 109 -2.14 17.17 15.21
CA LEU A 109 -1.39 18.30 15.74
C LEU A 109 -0.43 17.88 16.86
N SER A 110 -0.82 16.90 17.68
CA SER A 110 0.02 16.37 18.76
C SER A 110 1.29 15.66 18.27
N GLN A 111 1.35 15.26 17.00
CA GLN A 111 2.51 14.63 16.39
C GLN A 111 3.50 15.63 15.81
N LEU A 112 3.14 16.92 15.74
CA LEU A 112 3.98 17.97 15.21
C LEU A 112 4.76 18.68 16.33
N PRO A 113 5.96 19.21 16.05
CA PRO A 113 6.63 20.16 16.94
C PRO A 113 5.71 21.34 17.25
N ALA A 114 5.76 21.89 18.47
CA ALA A 114 4.83 22.92 18.94
C ALA A 114 4.67 24.12 17.97
N GLU A 115 5.78 24.65 17.45
CA GLU A 115 5.78 25.76 16.48
C GLU A 115 5.07 25.39 15.16
N GLN A 116 5.23 24.16 14.68
CA GLN A 116 4.55 23.67 13.47
C GLN A 116 3.08 23.36 13.74
N ALA A 117 2.75 22.87 14.94
CA ALA A 117 1.39 22.58 15.35
C ALA A 117 0.55 23.86 15.40
N GLU A 118 1.07 24.96 15.93
CA GLU A 118 0.37 26.26 15.94
C GLU A 118 0.10 26.77 14.52
N LEU A 119 1.11 26.73 13.63
CA LEU A 119 0.95 27.14 12.24
C LEU A 119 -0.06 26.25 11.50
N ALA A 120 0.00 24.93 11.69
CA ALA A 120 -0.91 23.98 11.09
C ALA A 120 -2.35 24.20 11.59
N ALA A 121 -2.54 24.38 12.90
CA ALA A 121 -3.85 24.68 13.48
C ALA A 121 -4.46 25.97 12.88
N ALA A 122 -3.65 27.03 12.76
CA ALA A 122 -4.07 28.29 12.15
C ALA A 122 -4.38 28.19 10.64
N GLN A 123 -3.81 27.22 9.93
CA GLN A 123 -4.14 26.93 8.53
C GLN A 123 -5.40 26.08 8.41
N LEU A 124 -5.51 25.03 9.24
CA LEU A 124 -6.63 24.10 9.25
C LEU A 124 -7.95 24.79 9.65
N SER A 125 -7.88 25.77 10.55
CA SER A 125 -9.05 26.56 10.97
C SER A 125 -9.61 27.48 9.89
N ARG A 126 -8.89 27.71 8.77
CA ARG A 126 -9.34 28.60 7.67
C ARG A 126 -10.45 28.01 6.83
N PHE A 127 -10.60 26.68 6.84
CA PHE A 127 -11.58 25.99 6.02
C PHE A 127 -12.61 25.28 6.92
N PRO A 128 -13.89 25.26 6.54
CA PRO A 128 -14.85 24.37 7.18
C PRO A 128 -14.34 22.92 7.12
N PRO A 129 -14.47 22.12 8.20
CA PRO A 129 -13.91 20.76 8.24
C PRO A 129 -14.34 19.85 7.08
N ALA A 130 -15.59 19.97 6.63
CA ALA A 130 -16.12 19.24 5.48
C ALA A 130 -15.42 19.63 4.16
N VAL A 131 -15.10 20.92 3.98
CA VAL A 131 -14.35 21.40 2.81
C VAL A 131 -12.92 20.88 2.84
N PHE A 132 -12.27 20.92 4.02
CA PHE A 132 -10.92 20.37 4.16
C PHE A 132 -10.87 18.86 3.89
N MET A 133 -11.88 18.10 4.35
CA MET A 133 -12.01 16.68 4.04
C MET A 133 -12.15 16.45 2.53
N LEU A 134 -13.02 17.21 1.85
CA LEU A 134 -13.20 17.12 0.40
C LEU A 134 -11.91 17.42 -0.35
N LEU A 135 -11.16 18.46 0.07
CA LEU A 135 -9.86 18.80 -0.49
C LEU A 135 -8.83 17.69 -0.26
N THR A 136 -8.81 17.08 0.92
CA THR A 136 -7.92 15.95 1.25
C THR A 136 -8.22 14.75 0.35
N VAL A 137 -9.50 14.41 0.15
CA VAL A 137 -9.91 13.32 -0.76
C VAL A 137 -9.56 13.65 -2.21
N ALA A 138 -9.81 14.89 -2.66
CA ALA A 138 -9.48 15.32 -4.01
C ALA A 138 -7.97 15.28 -4.26
N GLN A 139 -7.17 15.77 -3.31
CA GLN A 139 -5.72 15.69 -3.37
C GLN A 139 -5.24 14.24 -3.38
N ALA A 140 -5.81 13.38 -2.52
CA ALA A 140 -5.45 11.97 -2.48
C ALA A 140 -5.75 11.27 -3.81
N PHE A 141 -6.89 11.57 -4.41
CA PHE A 141 -7.26 11.08 -5.73
C PHE A 141 -6.27 11.56 -6.80
N VAL A 142 -5.93 12.85 -6.86
CA VAL A 142 -4.94 13.36 -7.82
C VAL A 142 -3.55 12.74 -7.59
N ALA A 143 -3.11 12.63 -6.34
CA ALA A 143 -1.83 12.02 -5.98
C ALA A 143 -1.77 10.54 -6.41
N ALA A 144 -2.89 9.82 -6.29
CA ALA A 144 -3.01 8.42 -6.70
C ALA A 144 -2.67 8.18 -8.17
N TYR A 145 -2.96 9.13 -9.06
CA TYR A 145 -2.66 9.02 -10.50
C TYR A 145 -1.36 9.72 -10.90
N THR A 146 -0.65 10.35 -9.96
CA THR A 146 0.54 11.15 -10.24
C THR A 146 1.73 10.69 -9.40
N VAL A 147 2.18 11.51 -8.45
CA VAL A 147 3.42 11.28 -7.70
C VAL A 147 3.40 9.97 -6.91
N ASN A 148 2.29 9.63 -6.26
CA ASN A 148 2.21 8.38 -5.51
C ASN A 148 2.21 7.16 -6.42
N ALA A 149 1.56 7.22 -7.60
CA ALA A 149 1.63 6.13 -8.58
C ALA A 149 3.05 5.94 -9.11
N VAL A 150 3.83 7.00 -9.32
CA VAL A 150 5.21 6.89 -9.79
C VAL A 150 6.07 6.13 -8.78
N PHE A 151 5.97 6.47 -7.49
CA PHE A 151 6.72 5.76 -6.46
C PHE A 151 6.21 4.33 -6.24
N ALA A 152 4.89 4.15 -6.18
CA ALA A 152 4.29 2.82 -6.08
C ALA A 152 4.63 1.92 -7.28
N PHE A 153 4.79 2.49 -8.48
CA PHE A 153 5.16 1.72 -9.67
C PHE A 153 6.50 0.99 -9.50
N GLY A 154 7.45 1.54 -8.74
CA GLY A 154 8.71 0.85 -8.45
C GLY A 154 8.51 -0.46 -7.69
N GLU A 155 7.55 -0.50 -6.77
CA GLU A 155 7.19 -1.72 -6.05
C GLU A 155 6.38 -2.65 -6.93
N GLU A 156 5.32 -2.11 -7.55
CA GLU A 156 4.35 -2.89 -8.29
C GLU A 156 4.93 -3.54 -9.55
N LEU A 157 5.91 -2.91 -10.20
CA LEU A 157 6.63 -3.51 -11.32
C LEU A 157 7.39 -4.77 -10.89
N GLY A 158 7.91 -4.80 -9.66
CA GLY A 158 8.50 -5.99 -9.06
C GLY A 158 7.45 -7.03 -8.65
N TRP A 159 6.49 -6.64 -7.82
CA TRP A 159 5.52 -7.55 -7.21
C TRP A 159 4.45 -8.06 -8.19
N ARG A 160 3.77 -7.15 -8.88
CA ARG A 160 2.65 -7.47 -9.78
C ARG A 160 3.08 -7.52 -11.26
N GLY A 161 4.29 -7.05 -11.58
CA GLY A 161 4.93 -7.25 -12.88
C GLY A 161 5.77 -8.53 -12.94
N TYR A 162 6.95 -8.50 -12.32
CA TYR A 162 7.93 -9.59 -12.43
C TYR A 162 7.54 -10.86 -11.66
N LEU A 163 7.19 -10.74 -10.37
CA LEU A 163 6.86 -11.89 -9.52
C LEU A 163 5.57 -12.58 -9.97
N LEU A 164 4.53 -11.81 -10.29
CA LEU A 164 3.28 -12.34 -10.84
C LEU A 164 3.52 -13.11 -12.14
N LYS A 165 4.32 -12.56 -13.08
CA LYS A 165 4.73 -13.26 -14.31
C LYS A 165 5.50 -14.55 -14.01
N ALA A 166 6.43 -14.53 -13.06
CA ALA A 166 7.22 -15.70 -12.68
C ALA A 166 6.37 -16.82 -12.04
N LEU A 167 5.17 -16.49 -11.55
CA LEU A 167 4.21 -17.39 -10.92
C LEU A 167 2.94 -17.58 -11.76
N LYS A 168 2.95 -17.23 -13.05
CA LYS A 168 1.77 -17.31 -13.93
C LYS A 168 1.13 -18.70 -14.00
N ASP A 169 1.91 -19.77 -13.84
CA ASP A 169 1.44 -21.16 -13.92
C ASP A 169 0.89 -21.67 -12.56
N LYS A 170 0.64 -20.76 -11.61
CA LYS A 170 0.07 -21.06 -10.30
C LYS A 170 -1.29 -20.38 -10.15
N LYS A 171 -2.08 -20.89 -9.20
CA LYS A 171 -3.41 -20.36 -8.89
C LYS A 171 -3.31 -18.95 -8.31
N PHE A 172 -4.30 -18.12 -8.63
CA PHE A 172 -4.41 -16.73 -8.18
C PHE A 172 -4.22 -16.56 -6.67
N LEU A 173 -4.98 -17.29 -5.86
CA LEU A 173 -5.00 -17.08 -4.41
C LEU A 173 -3.64 -17.39 -3.75
N PRO A 174 -3.01 -18.57 -3.95
CA PRO A 174 -1.68 -18.83 -3.42
C PRO A 174 -0.63 -17.78 -3.83
N VAL A 175 -0.65 -17.31 -5.08
CA VAL A 175 0.30 -16.29 -5.55
C VAL A 175 0.06 -14.95 -4.88
N SER A 176 -1.20 -14.57 -4.69
CA SER A 176 -1.56 -13.34 -4.00
C SER A 176 -1.11 -13.37 -2.53
N LEU A 177 -1.34 -14.49 -1.83
CA LEU A 177 -0.91 -14.66 -0.45
C LEU A 177 0.61 -14.64 -0.28
N ILE A 178 1.34 -15.38 -1.13
CA ILE A 178 2.81 -15.40 -1.12
C ILE A 178 3.37 -14.00 -1.39
N THR A 179 2.79 -13.30 -2.38
CA THR A 179 3.21 -11.93 -2.71
C THR A 179 2.97 -10.99 -1.54
N GLY A 180 1.82 -11.09 -0.85
CA GLY A 180 1.53 -10.30 0.35
C GLY A 180 2.52 -10.57 1.50
N VAL A 181 2.84 -11.83 1.78
CA VAL A 181 3.83 -12.18 2.82
C VAL A 181 5.22 -11.64 2.48
N VAL A 182 5.69 -11.85 1.24
CA VAL A 182 7.01 -11.35 0.82
C VAL A 182 7.07 -9.83 0.89
N TRP A 183 6.00 -9.16 0.44
CA TRP A 183 5.90 -7.70 0.48
C TRP A 183 5.89 -7.17 1.92
N ALA A 184 5.22 -7.84 2.86
CA ALA A 184 5.28 -7.49 4.28
C ALA A 184 6.67 -7.67 4.87
N LEU A 185 7.35 -8.79 4.58
CA LEU A 185 8.72 -9.04 5.04
C LEU A 185 9.69 -7.99 4.48
N TRP A 186 9.47 -7.51 3.25
CA TRP A 186 10.25 -6.42 2.68
C TRP A 186 10.15 -5.10 3.49
N HIS A 187 9.03 -4.85 4.19
CA HIS A 187 8.87 -3.67 5.05
C HIS A 187 9.58 -3.79 6.41
N PHE A 188 10.04 -4.98 6.81
CA PHE A 188 10.52 -5.26 8.16
C PHE A 188 11.51 -4.22 8.73
N PRO A 189 12.58 -3.80 8.02
CA PRO A 189 13.51 -2.81 8.56
C PRO A 189 12.87 -1.43 8.78
N LEU A 190 11.95 -1.02 7.90
CA LEU A 190 11.26 0.26 8.01
C LEU A 190 10.24 0.27 9.14
N ILE A 191 9.54 -0.85 9.36
CA ILE A 191 8.63 -1.00 10.50
C ILE A 191 9.39 -0.86 11.81
N CYS A 192 10.58 -1.48 11.91
CA CYS A 192 11.46 -1.31 13.06
C CYS A 192 11.92 0.15 13.25
N ALA A 193 11.90 0.96 12.19
CA ALA A 193 12.18 2.40 12.22
C ALA A 193 10.96 3.28 12.56
N GLY A 194 9.81 2.65 12.83
CA GLY A 194 8.53 3.29 13.18
C GLY A 194 7.55 3.45 12.01
N HIS A 195 7.81 2.85 10.85
CA HIS A 195 6.92 2.97 9.69
C HIS A 195 5.56 2.30 9.95
N ASN A 196 4.48 3.07 9.85
CA ASN A 196 3.08 2.71 10.13
C ASN A 196 2.77 2.30 11.58
N TYR A 197 3.75 1.78 12.32
CA TYR A 197 3.60 1.35 13.71
C TYR A 197 4.66 1.99 14.62
N PRO A 198 4.67 3.33 14.76
CA PRO A 198 5.66 4.03 15.57
C PRO A 198 5.56 3.71 17.07
N GLU A 199 4.37 3.37 17.57
CA GLU A 199 4.15 3.03 18.99
C GLU A 199 4.43 1.55 19.25
N HIS A 200 4.18 0.68 18.26
CA HIS A 200 4.28 -0.77 18.43
C HIS A 200 5.11 -1.46 17.32
N PRO A 201 6.40 -1.13 17.13
CA PRO A 201 7.20 -1.60 15.99
C PRO A 201 7.36 -3.12 15.92
N VAL A 202 7.41 -3.84 17.06
CA VAL A 202 7.53 -5.30 17.08
C VAL A 202 6.23 -5.96 16.63
N ALA A 203 5.09 -5.58 17.22
CA ALA A 203 3.77 -6.08 16.83
C ALA A 203 3.42 -5.67 15.38
N GLY A 204 3.88 -4.48 14.98
CA GLY A 204 3.72 -3.92 13.64
C GLY A 204 4.22 -4.81 12.51
N VAL A 205 5.22 -5.67 12.77
CA VAL A 205 5.69 -6.66 11.78
C VAL A 205 4.58 -7.66 11.46
N GLY A 206 3.91 -8.18 12.49
CA GLY A 206 2.79 -9.11 12.32
C GLY A 206 1.58 -8.43 11.67
N MET A 207 1.30 -7.20 12.09
CA MET A 207 0.21 -6.39 11.51
C MET A 207 0.44 -6.12 10.02
N MET A 208 1.67 -5.79 9.62
CA MET A 208 2.00 -5.59 8.21
C MET A 208 1.80 -6.86 7.37
N ILE A 209 2.09 -8.04 7.92
CA ILE A 209 1.81 -9.32 7.23
C ILE A 209 0.32 -9.44 6.94
N ILE A 210 -0.53 -9.20 7.93
CA ILE A 210 -1.99 -9.26 7.75
C ILE A 210 -2.44 -8.21 6.73
N PHE A 211 -1.96 -6.98 6.86
CA PHE A 211 -2.26 -5.88 5.95
C PHE A 211 -1.94 -6.23 4.49
N CYS A 212 -0.68 -6.60 4.19
CA CYS A 212 -0.26 -6.92 2.83
C CYS A 212 -0.99 -8.16 2.29
N VAL A 213 -1.23 -9.19 3.11
CA VAL A 213 -1.97 -10.38 2.70
C VAL A 213 -3.42 -10.05 2.30
N LEU A 214 -4.07 -9.12 3.00
CA LEU A 214 -5.41 -8.66 2.64
C LEU A 214 -5.39 -7.69 1.45
N LEU A 215 -4.37 -6.85 1.32
CA LEU A 215 -4.29 -5.84 0.27
C LEU A 215 -3.88 -6.43 -1.09
N THR A 216 -3.08 -7.49 -1.10
CA THR A 216 -2.53 -8.04 -2.35
C THR A 216 -3.55 -8.67 -3.31
N PRO A 217 -4.55 -9.46 -2.87
CA PRO A 217 -5.53 -10.03 -3.78
C PRO A 217 -6.32 -9.00 -4.62
N PRO A 218 -6.94 -7.94 -4.06
CA PRO A 218 -7.66 -6.97 -4.89
C PRO A 218 -6.72 -6.27 -5.89
N MET A 219 -5.49 -5.94 -5.50
CA MET A 219 -4.50 -5.36 -6.43
C MET A 219 -4.17 -6.33 -7.58
N THR A 220 -3.93 -7.60 -7.27
CA THR A 220 -3.62 -8.63 -8.26
C THR A 220 -4.80 -8.86 -9.21
N TYR A 221 -6.01 -8.87 -8.67
CA TYR A 221 -7.25 -8.99 -9.45
C TYR A 221 -7.37 -7.85 -10.46
N ILE A 222 -7.19 -6.60 -10.01
CA ILE A 222 -7.28 -5.42 -10.87
C ILE A 222 -6.21 -5.47 -11.98
N VAL A 223 -4.99 -5.93 -11.69
CA VAL A 223 -3.93 -6.09 -12.70
C VAL A 223 -4.30 -7.12 -13.77
N ILE A 224 -4.88 -8.26 -13.37
CA ILE A 224 -5.37 -9.28 -14.31
C ILE A 224 -6.48 -8.70 -15.19
N LYS A 225 -7.47 -8.06 -14.58
CA LYS A 225 -8.62 -7.48 -15.29
C LYS A 225 -8.25 -6.33 -16.21
N SER A 226 -7.33 -5.46 -15.78
CA SER A 226 -6.90 -4.30 -16.55
C SER A 226 -5.82 -4.64 -17.59
N LYS A 227 -5.15 -5.79 -17.43
CA LYS A 227 -3.94 -6.17 -18.16
C LYS A 227 -2.83 -5.10 -18.05
N SER A 228 -2.78 -4.42 -16.91
CA SER A 228 -1.84 -3.33 -16.66
C SER A 228 -1.37 -3.27 -15.20
N VAL A 229 -0.05 -3.35 -14.99
CA VAL A 229 0.60 -3.14 -13.69
C VAL A 229 0.42 -1.70 -13.18
N ILE A 230 0.13 -0.74 -14.07
CA ILE A 230 -0.11 0.66 -13.71
C ILE A 230 -1.34 0.77 -12.80
N THR A 231 -2.33 -0.10 -12.97
CA THR A 231 -3.50 -0.11 -12.09
C THR A 231 -3.17 -0.51 -10.65
N ALA A 232 -2.22 -1.43 -10.44
CA ALA A 232 -1.71 -1.69 -9.09
C ALA A 232 -0.95 -0.48 -8.53
N ALA A 233 -0.16 0.20 -9.36
CA ALA A 233 0.56 1.40 -8.95
C ALA A 233 -0.39 2.54 -8.52
N ILE A 234 -1.49 2.73 -9.26
CA ILE A 234 -2.55 3.69 -8.89
C ILE A 234 -3.26 3.26 -7.60
N PHE A 235 -3.59 1.98 -7.46
CA PHE A 235 -4.25 1.47 -6.26
C PHE A 235 -3.38 1.65 -5.01
N HIS A 236 -2.11 1.25 -5.10
CA HIS A 236 -1.14 1.45 -4.02
C HIS A 236 -0.90 2.95 -3.78
N GLY A 237 -0.76 3.75 -4.84
CA GLY A 237 -0.60 5.19 -4.72
C GLY A 237 -1.79 5.86 -4.01
N SER A 238 -3.01 5.43 -4.31
CA SER A 238 -4.25 5.87 -3.65
C SER A 238 -4.26 5.47 -2.18
N ASN A 239 -3.94 4.21 -1.86
CA ASN A 239 -3.77 3.74 -0.47
C ASN A 239 -2.81 4.64 0.32
N ASN A 240 -1.64 4.93 -0.25
CA ASN A 240 -0.63 5.76 0.42
C ASN A 240 -1.09 7.23 0.55
N ALA A 241 -1.86 7.73 -0.41
CA ALA A 241 -2.33 9.11 -0.39
C ALA A 241 -3.41 9.35 0.67
N ILE A 242 -4.26 8.35 0.92
CA ILE A 242 -5.40 8.46 1.85
C ILE A 242 -5.10 7.89 3.25
N ALA A 243 -3.96 7.21 3.44
CA ALA A 243 -3.59 6.56 4.71
C ALA A 243 -3.61 7.50 5.93
N GLY A 244 -3.32 8.79 5.73
CA GLY A 244 -3.32 9.80 6.79
C GLY A 244 -4.71 10.19 7.33
N LEU A 245 -5.80 9.72 6.70
CA LEU A 245 -7.17 10.13 7.06
C LEU A 245 -7.51 9.79 8.53
N ALA A 246 -7.09 8.62 9.02
CA ALA A 246 -7.33 8.22 10.41
C ALA A 246 -6.58 9.10 11.41
N ILE A 247 -5.35 9.50 11.09
CA ILE A 247 -4.54 10.39 11.95
C ILE A 247 -5.19 11.78 12.04
N LEU A 248 -5.75 12.27 10.94
CA LEU A 248 -6.41 13.58 10.90
C LEU A 248 -7.70 13.60 11.71
N TYR A 249 -8.54 12.57 11.60
CA TYR A 249 -9.93 12.64 12.01
C TYR A 249 -10.32 11.76 13.20
N LEU A 250 -9.43 10.91 13.71
CA LEU A 250 -9.70 10.09 14.90
C LEU A 250 -8.95 10.60 16.12
N THR A 251 -9.61 10.48 17.27
CA THR A 251 -9.00 10.62 18.59
C THR A 251 -9.19 9.33 19.38
N GLY A 252 -8.20 8.98 20.21
CA GLY A 252 -8.14 7.69 20.90
C GLY A 252 -7.73 6.52 20.01
N GLY A 253 -7.64 5.32 20.60
CA GLY A 253 -7.03 4.14 19.95
C GLY A 253 -5.52 4.28 19.77
N ASN A 254 -4.92 3.43 18.93
CA ASN A 254 -3.49 3.43 18.61
C ASN A 254 -3.22 2.93 17.18
N ASP A 255 -1.94 2.86 16.81
CA ASP A 255 -1.48 2.41 15.47
C ASP A 255 -1.80 0.92 15.14
N LEU A 256 -2.15 0.10 16.13
CA LEU A 256 -2.60 -1.29 15.93
C LEU A 256 -4.11 -1.37 15.67
N THR A 257 -4.89 -0.42 16.15
CA THR A 257 -6.35 -0.44 16.01
C THR A 257 -6.84 0.44 14.87
N ASN A 258 -6.18 1.57 14.64
CA ASN A 258 -6.70 2.65 13.82
C ASN A 258 -6.16 2.66 12.39
N GLY A 259 -7.00 3.17 11.47
CA GLY A 259 -6.61 3.43 10.10
C GLY A 259 -6.41 2.16 9.27
N LEU A 260 -5.80 2.33 8.10
CA LEU A 260 -5.71 1.28 7.08
C LEU A 260 -4.86 0.09 7.52
N THR A 261 -3.80 0.35 8.28
CA THR A 261 -2.85 -0.65 8.78
C THR A 261 -3.25 -1.21 10.14
N GLY A 262 -4.28 -0.67 10.78
CA GLY A 262 -4.83 -1.19 12.04
C GLY A 262 -5.95 -2.21 11.83
N ALA A 263 -6.44 -2.77 12.94
CA ALA A 263 -7.52 -3.77 12.94
C ALA A 263 -8.79 -3.31 12.20
N ALA A 264 -9.16 -2.04 12.29
CA ALA A 264 -10.30 -1.50 11.54
C ALA A 264 -10.09 -1.57 10.01
N GLY A 265 -8.89 -1.23 9.54
CA GLY A 265 -8.49 -1.39 8.13
C GLY A 265 -8.48 -2.85 7.68
N PHE A 266 -8.10 -3.79 8.56
CA PHE A 266 -8.13 -5.22 8.24
C PHE A 266 -9.56 -5.71 8.04
N ILE A 267 -10.50 -5.28 8.89
CA ILE A 267 -11.92 -5.60 8.72
C ILE A 267 -12.43 -5.02 7.39
N ALA A 268 -12.10 -3.75 7.10
CA ALA A 268 -12.50 -3.11 5.84
C ALA A 268 -11.94 -3.85 4.61
N LEU A 269 -10.65 -4.21 4.62
CA LEU A 269 -10.01 -4.94 3.53
C LEU A 269 -10.51 -6.37 3.40
N PHE A 270 -10.85 -7.04 4.50
CA PHE A 270 -11.49 -8.35 4.46
C PHE A 270 -12.86 -8.28 3.75
N LEU A 271 -13.67 -7.26 4.06
CA LEU A 271 -14.93 -7.00 3.36
C LEU A 271 -14.71 -6.68 1.87
N VAL A 272 -13.67 -5.92 1.52
CA VAL A 272 -13.29 -5.68 0.11
C VAL A 272 -12.93 -6.98 -0.60
N ASN A 273 -12.17 -7.87 0.04
CA ASN A 273 -11.85 -9.18 -0.55
C ASN A 273 -13.10 -10.02 -0.78
N ILE A 274 -14.05 -10.03 0.16
CA ILE A 274 -15.34 -10.69 -0.02
C ILE A 274 -16.09 -10.07 -1.20
N ALA A 275 -16.14 -8.74 -1.30
CA ALA A 275 -16.81 -8.05 -2.41
C ALA A 275 -16.21 -8.42 -3.77
N PHE A 276 -14.87 -8.45 -3.89
CA PHE A 276 -14.18 -8.88 -5.11
C PHE A 276 -14.44 -10.34 -5.44
N TYR A 277 -14.42 -11.23 -4.44
CA TYR A 277 -14.73 -12.65 -4.64
C TYR A 277 -16.18 -12.87 -5.11
N LEU A 278 -17.15 -12.21 -4.48
CA LEU A 278 -18.56 -12.31 -4.86
C LEU A 278 -18.80 -11.71 -6.25
N TYR A 279 -18.20 -10.57 -6.56
CA TYR A 279 -18.25 -9.97 -7.90
C TYR A 279 -17.69 -10.93 -8.96
N ASP A 280 -16.54 -11.52 -8.70
CA ASP A 280 -15.89 -12.46 -9.61
C ASP A 280 -16.71 -13.74 -9.85
N LYS A 281 -17.30 -14.28 -8.78
CA LYS A 281 -18.05 -15.53 -8.81
C LYS A 281 -19.43 -15.37 -9.44
N TYR A 282 -20.15 -14.30 -9.08
CA TYR A 282 -21.58 -14.18 -9.40
C TYR A 282 -21.87 -13.17 -10.51
N ILE A 283 -21.05 -12.13 -10.67
CA ILE A 283 -21.27 -11.07 -11.67
C ILE A 283 -20.49 -11.36 -12.96
N THR A 284 -19.16 -11.45 -12.88
CA THR A 284 -18.34 -11.74 -14.08
C THR A 284 -18.34 -13.22 -14.44
N LYS A 285 -18.50 -14.10 -13.43
CA LYS A 285 -18.44 -15.56 -13.56
C LYS A 285 -17.10 -16.06 -14.15
N GLU A 286 -16.06 -15.25 -14.02
CA GLU A 286 -14.71 -15.58 -14.50
C GLU A 286 -13.99 -16.52 -13.53
N ASN A 287 -14.37 -16.53 -12.25
CA ASN A 287 -13.81 -17.42 -11.22
C ASN A 287 -12.27 -17.31 -11.10
N ILE A 288 -11.70 -16.13 -11.37
CA ILE A 288 -10.27 -15.80 -11.29
C ILE A 288 -9.67 -16.27 -9.96
N PHE A 289 -10.39 -16.12 -8.84
CA PHE A 289 -9.90 -16.52 -7.52
C PHE A 289 -9.48 -18.01 -7.42
N THR A 290 -10.02 -18.86 -8.29
CA THR A 290 -9.75 -20.30 -8.32
C THR A 290 -8.89 -20.76 -9.50
N ARG A 291 -8.66 -19.88 -10.48
CA ARG A 291 -7.97 -20.18 -11.73
C ARG A 291 -6.46 -19.99 -11.64
N THR A 292 -5.76 -20.57 -12.60
CA THR A 292 -4.35 -20.30 -12.86
C THR A 292 -4.20 -18.91 -13.45
N ILE A 293 -3.21 -18.12 -13.01
CA ILE A 293 -3.04 -16.73 -13.47
C ILE A 293 -2.87 -16.64 -14.99
N GLY A 294 -2.13 -17.57 -15.60
CA GLY A 294 -1.90 -17.59 -17.05
C GLY A 294 -3.14 -17.93 -17.89
N GLU A 295 -4.23 -18.38 -17.26
CA GLU A 295 -5.52 -18.68 -17.92
C GLU A 295 -6.51 -17.50 -17.84
N CYS A 296 -6.15 -16.43 -17.12
CA CYS A 296 -7.00 -15.27 -16.86
C CYS A 296 -6.73 -14.10 -17.82
#